data_AF-A0A820IIV1-F1
#
_entry.id   AF-A0A820IIV1-F1
#
_cell.length_a   1.000
_cell.length_b   1.000
_cell.length_c   1.000
_cell.angle_alpha   90.00
_cell.angle_beta   90.00
_cell.angle_gamma   90.00
#
_symmetry.space_group_name_H-M   'P 1'
#
loop_
_entity.id
_entity.type
_entity.pdbx_description
1 polymer ?
#
loop_
_entity_poly.entity_id
_entity_poly.type
_entity_poly.pdbx_seq_one_letter_code
_entity_poly.pdbx_strand_id
1 'polypeptide(L)' 'MIAGQDRLVGAIFSFPRQIICWNVFSPEEITPESLALLEVVQPRPEIFVLGFGTRTNKIPPETIQYIRSLKIGYEILPT' A
#
# COMPACT_ATOMS: atom_id res chain seq x y z
N MET A 1 2.46 12.81 -2.34
CA MET A 1 1.38 12.61 -3.34
C MET A 1 0.50 13.86 -3.38
N ILE A 2 -0.06 14.25 -4.53
CA ILE A 2 -1.11 15.29 -4.59
C ILE A 2 -2.46 14.56 -4.71
N ALA A 3 -3.38 14.85 -3.80
CA ALA A 3 -4.75 14.35 -3.86
C ALA A 3 -5.70 15.55 -3.89
N GLY A 4 -6.31 15.82 -5.05
CA GLY A 4 -7.07 17.06 -5.23
C GLY A 4 -6.19 18.29 -5.12
N GLN A 5 -6.50 19.18 -4.17
CA GLN A 5 -5.70 20.39 -3.89
C GLN A 5 -4.71 20.20 -2.72
N ASP A 6 -4.71 19.04 -2.08
CA ASP A 6 -3.90 18.78 -0.89
C ASP A 6 -2.56 18.11 -1.22
N ARG A 7 -1.51 18.59 -0.56
CA ARG A 7 -0.19 17.96 -0.56
C ARG A 7 -0.11 16.99 0.62
N LEU A 8 -0.14 15.70 0.32
CA LEU A 8 -0.03 14.65 1.32
C LEU A 8 1.44 14.25 1.52
N VAL A 9 1.84 14.23 2.78
CA VAL A 9 3.17 13.82 3.26
C VAL A 9 3.02 12.52 4.04
N GLY A 10 3.88 11.55 3.71
CA GLY A 10 3.85 10.21 4.31
C GLY A 10 3.15 9.16 3.43
N ALA A 11 3.20 7.91 3.90
CA ALA A 11 2.55 6.80 3.25
C ALA A 11 1.04 6.82 3.55
N ILE A 12 0.23 6.45 2.56
CA ILE A 12 -1.23 6.47 2.68
C ILE A 12 -1.83 5.30 1.91
N PHE A 13 -2.99 4.83 2.36
CA PHE A 13 -3.93 4.11 1.50
C PHE A 13 -4.89 5.10 0.86
N SER A 14 -4.99 5.04 -0.46
CA SER A 14 -5.93 5.86 -1.22
C SER A 14 -7.03 4.96 -1.80
N PHE A 15 -8.28 5.28 -1.48
CA PHE A 15 -9.46 4.63 -2.01
C PHE A 15 -10.32 5.67 -2.72
N PRO A 16 -11.28 5.27 -3.59
CA PRO A 16 -12.09 6.22 -4.36
C PRO A 16 -12.81 7.29 -3.54
N ARG A 17 -13.09 7.04 -2.24
CA ARG A 17 -13.84 7.96 -1.36
C ARG A 17 -13.13 8.31 -0.06
N GLN A 18 -11.94 7.77 0.20
CA GLN A 18 -11.28 7.94 1.48
C GLN A 18 -9.76 7.83 1.35
N ILE A 19 -9.05 8.56 2.21
CA ILE A 19 -7.61 8.48 2.37
C ILE A 19 -7.33 8.10 3.82
N ILE A 20 -6.50 7.08 4.02
CA ILE A 20 -6.12 6.59 5.34
C ILE A 20 -4.61 6.73 5.49
N CYS A 21 -4.17 7.41 6.56
CA CYS A 21 -2.75 7.51 6.87
C CYS A 21 -2.19 6.12 7.19
N TRP A 22 -1.09 5.77 6.53
CA TRP A 22 -0.40 4.50 6.74
C TRP A 22 0.91 4.78 7.46
N ASN A 23 1.04 4.25 8.68
CA ASN A 23 2.18 4.53 9.56
C ASN A 23 3.40 3.70 9.17
N VAL A 24 3.93 3.95 7.97
CA VAL A 24 5.13 3.34 7.39
C VAL A 24 6.02 4.46 6.87
N PHE A 25 7.28 4.45 7.29
CA PHE A 25 8.27 5.47 6.96
C PHE A 25 9.37 4.94 6.04
N SER A 26 9.55 3.61 5.97
CA SER A 26 10.53 2.97 5.10
C SER A 26 10.01 1.67 4.47
N PRO A 27 10.62 1.22 3.36
CA PRO A 27 10.30 -0.05 2.71
C PRO A 27 10.28 -1.28 3.62
N GLU A 28 11.19 -1.31 4.59
CA GLU A 28 11.41 -2.43 5.49
C GLU A 28 10.25 -2.59 6.48
N GLU A 29 9.50 -1.51 6.73
CA GLU A 29 8.32 -1.50 7.58
C GLU A 29 7.05 -1.99 6.85
N ILE A 30 7.15 -2.28 5.54
CA ILE A 30 6.04 -2.87 4.78
C ILE A 30 5.99 -4.37 5.06
N THR A 31 5.33 -4.72 6.16
CA THR A 31 5.10 -6.10 6.62
C THR A 31 3.64 -6.53 6.38
N PRO A 32 3.30 -7.82 6.51
CA PRO A 32 1.91 -8.28 6.51
C PRO A 32 1.00 -7.50 7.47
N GLU A 33 1.48 -7.22 8.68
CA GLU A 33 0.74 -6.50 9.73
C GLU A 33 0.46 -5.06 9.31
N SER A 34 1.44 -4.40 8.68
CA SER A 34 1.27 -3.05 8.15
C SER A 34 0.19 -2.98 7.05
N LEU A 35 -0.08 -4.11 6.38
CA LEU A 35 -1.05 -4.25 5.29
C LEU A 35 -2.37 -4.91 5.73
N ALA A 36 -2.56 -5.19 7.03
CA ALA A 36 -3.75 -5.87 7.55
C ALA A 36 -5.08 -5.14 7.26
N LEU A 37 -5.03 -3.82 7.00
CA LEU A 37 -6.20 -3.05 6.57
C LEU A 37 -6.87 -3.65 5.31
N LEU A 38 -6.08 -4.26 4.41
CA LEU A 38 -6.59 -4.86 3.18
C LEU A 38 -7.53 -6.06 3.42
N GLU A 39 -7.46 -6.70 4.59
CA GLU A 39 -8.36 -7.81 4.96
C GLU A 39 -9.75 -7.33 5.37
N VAL A 40 -9.83 -6.14 5.97
CA VAL A 40 -11.04 -5.66 6.65
C VAL A 40 -11.73 -4.51 5.91
N VAL A 41 -11.01 -3.82 5.03
CA VAL A 41 -11.56 -2.66 4.32
C VAL A 41 -12.65 -3.09 3.33
N GLN A 42 -13.75 -2.35 3.33
CA GLN A 42 -14.90 -2.58 2.45
C GLN A 42 -15.21 -1.33 1.60
N PRO A 43 -15.57 -1.48 0.32
CA PRO A 43 -15.58 -2.74 -0.42
C PRO A 43 -14.16 -3.31 -0.58
N ARG A 44 -14.05 -4.63 -0.58
CA ARG A 44 -12.77 -5.31 -0.79
C ARG A 44 -12.13 -4.85 -2.11
N PRO A 45 -10.87 -4.41 -2.11
CA PRO A 45 -10.21 -3.96 -3.34
C PRO A 45 -10.05 -5.09 -4.35
N GLU A 46 -10.30 -4.79 -5.63
CA GLU A 46 -10.00 -5.71 -6.73
C GLU A 46 -8.51 -5.72 -7.06
N ILE A 47 -7.88 -4.53 -7.02
CA ILE A 47 -6.47 -4.31 -7.29
C ILE A 47 -5.86 -3.45 -6.16
N PHE A 48 -4.70 -3.87 -5.67
CA PHE A 48 -3.85 -3.11 -4.76
C PHE A 48 -2.58 -2.64 -5.47
N VAL A 49 -2.41 -1.33 -5.58
CA VAL A 49 -1.18 -0.75 -6.14
C VAL A 49 -0.30 -0.26 -4.99
N LEU A 50 0.87 -0.87 -4.85
CA LEU A 50 1.87 -0.42 -3.90
C LEU A 50 2.81 0.56 -4.59
N GLY A 51 2.59 1.84 -4.30
CA GLY A 51 3.54 2.91 -4.62
C GLY A 51 4.79 2.75 -3.75
N PHE A 52 5.90 2.42 -4.39
CA PHE A 52 7.15 2.09 -3.74
C PHE A 52 8.28 2.99 -4.25
N GLY A 53 8.12 4.30 -4.00
CA GLY A 53 9.13 5.35 -4.19
C GLY A 53 10.17 5.07 -5.28
N THR A 54 11.44 4.95 -4.87
CA THR A 54 12.57 4.69 -5.77
C THR A 54 12.74 3.20 -6.10
N ARG A 55 13.13 2.91 -7.34
CA ARG A 55 13.29 1.54 -7.90
C ARG A 55 14.29 0.62 -7.19
N THR A 56 15.13 1.15 -6.30
CA THR A 56 16.21 0.43 -5.61
C THR A 56 15.72 -0.35 -4.39
N ASN A 57 14.53 -0.05 -3.90
CA ASN A 57 14.04 -0.65 -2.67
C ASN A 57 13.59 -2.08 -2.98
N LYS A 58 13.66 -2.99 -2.00
CA LYS A 58 13.16 -4.37 -2.15
C LYS A 58 12.06 -4.59 -1.12
N ILE A 59 10.94 -5.12 -1.58
CA ILE A 59 9.86 -5.54 -0.68
C ILE A 59 10.26 -6.89 -0.07
N PRO A 60 10.08 -7.08 1.25
CA PRO A 60 10.37 -8.36 1.88
C PRO A 60 9.57 -9.51 1.24
N PRO A 61 10.18 -10.69 1.00
CA PRO A 61 9.49 -11.83 0.37
C PRO A 61 8.21 -12.27 1.09
N GLU A 62 8.19 -12.21 2.42
CA GLU A 62 7.04 -12.52 3.27
C GLU A 62 5.85 -11.60 2.97
N THR A 63 6.10 -10.33 2.71
CA THR A 63 5.06 -9.35 2.34
C THR A 63 4.46 -9.69 0.99
N ILE A 64 5.28 -10.10 0.02
CA ILE A 64 4.79 -10.55 -1.29
C ILE A 64 3.92 -11.81 -1.16
N GLN A 65 4.34 -12.77 -0.34
CA GLN A 65 3.55 -13.98 -0.07
C GLN A 65 2.22 -13.64 0.59
N TYR A 66 2.23 -12.70 1.53
CA TYR A 66 1.03 -12.22 2.19
C TYR A 66 0.07 -11.54 1.19
N ILE A 67 0.53 -10.60 0.36
CA ILE A 67 -0.30 -9.95 -0.67
C ILE A 67 -0.92 -10.99 -1.62
N ARG A 68 -0.17 -12.02 -2.01
CA ARG A 68 -0.70 -13.13 -2.82
C ARG A 68 -1.78 -13.93 -2.09
N SER A 69 -1.59 -14.19 -0.80
CA SER A 69 -2.58 -14.88 0.03
C SER A 69 -3.89 -14.11 0.16
N LEU A 70 -3.82 -12.77 0.07
CA LEU A 70 -5.00 -11.92 0.08
C LEU A 70 -5.88 -12.15 -1.13
N LYS A 71 -5.45 -12.80 -2.24
CA LYS A 71 -6.25 -13.04 -3.47
C LYS A 71 -6.85 -11.74 -4.06
N ILE A 72 -6.05 -10.69 -4.10
CA ILE A 72 -6.34 -9.44 -4.79
C ILE A 72 -5.30 -9.25 -5.91
N GLY A 73 -5.67 -8.63 -7.02
CA GLY A 73 -4.67 -8.22 -8.01
C GLY A 73 -3.69 -7.24 -7.36
N TYR A 74 -2.41 -7.27 -7.72
CA TYR A 74 -1.46 -6.31 -7.18
C TYR A 74 -0.41 -5.86 -8.20
N GLU A 75 0.01 -4.61 -8.06
CA GLU A 75 1.13 -4.03 -8.81
C GLU A 75 2.07 -3.29 -7.86
N ILE A 76 3.36 -3.33 -8.17
CA ILE A 76 4.40 -2.59 -7.45
C ILE A 76 4.99 -1.60 -8.42
N LEU A 77 4.79 -0.31 -8.16
CA LEU A 77 5.16 0.77 -9.07
C LEU A 77 5.98 1.84 -8.33
N PRO A 78 6.92 2.53 -9.00
CA PRO A 78 7.53 3.72 -8.43
C PRO A 78 6.48 4.83 -8.21
N THR A 79 6.62 5.62 -7.13
CA THR A 79 5.69 6.72 -6.77
C THR A 79 6.17 8.07 -7.28
#